data_AF-A0A913YTK8-F1
#
_entry.id   AF-A0A913YTK8-F1
#
_cell.length_a   1.000
_cell.length_b   1.000
_cell.length_c   1.000
_cell.angle_alpha   90.00
_cell.angle_beta   90.00
_cell.angle_gamma   90.00
#
_symmetry.space_group_name_H-M   'P 1'
#
loop_
_entity.id
_entity.type
_entity.pdbx_description
1 polymer ?
#
loop_
_entity_poly.entity_id
_entity_poly.type
_entity_poly.pdbx_seq_one_letter_code
_entity_poly.pdbx_strand_id
1 'polypeptide(L)'
;MDVDINGVISFEKAFGEFDETKTPQLAGTKSMIAPFLGDIDTDDGGAIWYRQNTTNQLLEEASTDVRKAFPEFQHFSAVWMFVATWEKVPFFQSSNPQSITNTFQSVLLTDGNYSFVRFNYQNIGWTSSYGTEAEVGFNAGFSNYYYNVAPNSIRNISILDLPYKSNVNKPGVWMFRTDNITIQEGSGQIVVSGDFNVCSDSTITFTVASLSSHLNIKVVSSPFISSHFNDVLTVKALHLI
;
A
#
# COMPACT_ATOMS: atom_id res chain seq x y z
N MET A 1 11.85 9.01 -14.22
CA MET A 1 11.61 7.93 -13.24
C MET A 1 12.87 7.10 -13.20
N ASP A 2 13.31 6.77 -12.00
CA ASP A 2 14.56 6.06 -11.74
C ASP A 2 14.28 4.92 -10.74
N VAL A 3 14.88 3.75 -10.96
CA VAL A 3 14.74 2.57 -10.09
C VAL A 3 16.05 2.38 -9.37
N ASP A 4 16.05 2.70 -8.08
CA ASP A 4 17.24 2.75 -7.24
C ASP A 4 17.53 1.39 -6.60
N ILE A 5 18.82 1.15 -6.34
CA ILE A 5 19.28 -0.06 -5.66
C ILE A 5 18.64 -0.22 -4.28
N ASN A 6 18.45 0.90 -3.58
CA ASN A 6 17.93 0.98 -2.21
C ASN A 6 16.41 0.77 -2.11
N GLY A 7 15.80 0.15 -3.13
CA GLY A 7 14.40 -0.27 -3.10
C GLY A 7 13.40 0.87 -3.26
N VAL A 8 13.79 1.88 -4.05
CA VAL A 8 12.99 3.08 -4.33
C VAL A 8 12.77 3.27 -5.82
N ILE A 9 11.56 3.70 -6.19
CA ILE A 9 11.28 4.33 -7.48
C ILE A 9 11.18 5.82 -7.23
N SER A 10 12.10 6.60 -7.79
CA SER A 10 12.12 8.06 -7.63
C SER A 10 11.65 8.79 -8.88
N PHE A 11 11.07 9.97 -8.67
CA PHE A 11 10.56 10.84 -9.71
C PHE A 11 11.32 12.17 -9.72
N GLU A 12 11.47 12.75 -10.90
CA GLU A 12 12.17 14.03 -11.18
C GLU A 12 13.67 14.03 -10.91
N LYS A 13 14.12 13.46 -9.79
CA LYS A 13 15.53 13.36 -9.38
C LYS A 13 15.80 11.96 -8.85
N ALA A 14 16.98 11.42 -9.18
CA ALA A 14 17.47 10.16 -8.62
C ALA A 14 17.48 10.20 -7.08
N PHE A 15 17.27 9.04 -6.45
CA PHE A 15 17.27 8.92 -5.00
C PHE A 15 18.66 9.20 -4.40
N GLY A 16 19.73 8.75 -5.06
CA GLY A 16 21.11 9.02 -4.64
C GLY A 16 21.59 8.03 -3.58
N GLU A 17 22.64 8.40 -2.85
CA GLU A 17 23.22 7.54 -1.82
C GLU A 17 22.28 7.38 -0.62
N PHE A 18 22.28 6.17 -0.03
CA PHE A 18 21.55 5.90 1.20
C PHE A 18 22.25 6.62 2.36
N ASP A 19 21.50 7.43 3.11
CA ASP A 19 22.02 8.20 4.24
C ASP A 19 21.57 7.56 5.56
N GLU A 20 22.43 6.70 6.13
CA GLU A 20 22.18 6.01 7.41
C GLU A 20 21.91 6.97 8.59
N THR A 21 22.32 8.24 8.51
CA THR A 21 22.11 9.22 9.59
C THR A 21 20.73 9.89 9.55
N LYS A 22 20.00 9.70 8.46
CA LYS A 22 18.71 10.33 8.22
C LYS A 22 17.56 9.46 8.70
N THR A 23 16.78 9.98 9.64
CA THR A 23 15.53 9.32 10.06
C THR A 23 14.43 10.36 10.27
N PRO A 24 13.23 10.18 9.70
CA PRO A 24 12.80 9.07 8.84
C PRO A 24 13.37 9.17 7.42
N GLN A 25 13.70 8.03 6.82
CA GLN A 25 14.32 7.91 5.49
C GLN A 25 13.38 8.43 4.39
N LEU A 26 12.09 8.16 4.54
CA LEU A 26 11.01 8.61 3.65
C LEU A 26 10.80 10.12 3.69
N ALA A 27 11.24 10.85 4.71
CA ALA A 27 11.09 12.31 4.74
C ALA A 27 12.05 13.00 3.77
N GLY A 28 11.73 14.23 3.37
CA GLY A 28 12.57 15.04 2.47
C GLY A 28 11.85 15.49 1.21
N THR A 29 12.59 16.05 0.26
CA THR A 29 12.03 16.76 -0.90
C THR A 29 12.05 15.93 -2.18
N LYS A 30 12.20 14.60 -2.09
CA LYS A 30 12.23 13.71 -3.25
C LYS A 30 10.90 12.99 -3.35
N SER A 31 10.29 13.05 -4.53
CA SER A 31 9.09 12.26 -4.79
C SER A 31 9.51 10.83 -5.05
N MET A 32 8.89 9.89 -4.33
CA MET A 32 9.27 8.49 -4.38
C MET A 32 8.16 7.54 -3.96
N ILE A 33 8.24 6.34 -4.52
CA ILE A 33 7.53 5.13 -4.10
C ILE A 33 8.58 4.16 -3.56
N ALA A 34 8.47 3.78 -2.30
CA ALA A 34 9.40 2.90 -1.62
C ALA A 34 8.66 1.62 -1.17
N PRO A 35 8.58 0.58 -2.02
CA PRO A 35 8.14 -0.73 -1.57
C PRO A 35 9.03 -1.28 -0.45
N PHE A 36 10.30 -0.91 -0.41
CA PHE A 36 11.20 -1.20 0.71
C PHE A 36 12.41 -0.28 0.59
N LEU A 37 12.52 0.74 1.42
CA LEU A 37 13.69 1.62 1.45
C LEU A 37 14.68 1.12 2.49
N GLY A 38 15.85 0.69 2.04
CA GLY A 38 16.95 0.25 2.90
C GLY A 38 18.27 0.21 2.13
N ASP A 39 19.37 0.11 2.87
CA ASP A 39 20.72 0.03 2.31
C ASP A 39 20.96 -1.34 1.67
N ILE A 40 20.70 -1.42 0.36
CA ILE A 40 20.77 -2.65 -0.42
C ILE A 40 22.09 -2.71 -1.17
N ASP A 41 22.68 -3.89 -1.19
CA ASP A 41 23.89 -4.18 -1.95
C ASP A 41 23.65 -5.39 -2.84
N THR A 42 24.00 -5.28 -4.11
CA THR A 42 23.84 -6.37 -5.09
C THR A 42 25.17 -6.90 -5.63
N ASP A 43 26.30 -6.47 -5.08
CA ASP A 43 27.64 -6.87 -5.55
C ASP A 43 27.87 -8.39 -5.36
N ASP A 44 27.38 -8.94 -4.25
CA ASP A 44 27.55 -10.35 -3.87
C ASP A 44 26.27 -11.20 -4.00
N GLY A 45 25.22 -10.68 -4.63
CA GLY A 45 23.97 -11.43 -4.85
C GLY A 45 22.72 -10.56 -5.05
N GLY A 46 21.66 -11.19 -5.52
CA GLY A 46 20.41 -10.50 -5.83
C GLY A 46 20.45 -9.76 -7.16
N ALA A 47 19.30 -9.27 -7.59
CA ALA A 47 19.18 -8.51 -8.83
C ALA A 47 17.97 -7.58 -8.81
N ILE A 48 18.07 -6.53 -9.63
CA ILE A 48 17.03 -5.54 -9.82
C ILE A 48 16.69 -5.48 -11.29
N TRP A 49 15.41 -5.56 -11.59
CA TRP A 49 14.93 -5.37 -12.95
C TRP A 49 13.62 -4.62 -12.96
N TYR A 50 13.38 -3.94 -14.07
CA TYR A 50 12.15 -3.23 -14.28
C TYR A 50 11.70 -3.31 -15.74
N ARG A 51 10.40 -3.17 -15.94
CA ARG A 51 9.79 -3.19 -17.26
C ARG A 51 8.52 -2.36 -17.29
N GLN A 52 8.26 -1.76 -18.45
CA GLN A 52 6.94 -1.25 -18.79
C GLN A 52 6.17 -2.33 -19.55
N ASN A 53 4.88 -2.44 -19.30
CA ASN A 53 3.99 -3.37 -19.99
C ASN A 53 2.77 -2.63 -20.51
N THR A 54 2.42 -2.93 -21.76
CA THR A 54 1.18 -2.52 -22.41
C THR A 54 0.37 -3.72 -22.91
N THR A 55 0.78 -4.94 -22.56
CA THR A 55 0.11 -6.17 -22.98
C THR A 55 -1.29 -6.26 -22.36
N ASN A 56 -2.32 -6.34 -23.21
CA ASN A 56 -3.73 -6.33 -22.81
C ASN A 56 -4.06 -7.36 -21.70
N GLN A 57 -3.49 -8.57 -21.77
CA GLN A 57 -3.74 -9.59 -20.76
C GLN A 57 -3.29 -9.15 -19.35
N LEU A 58 -2.04 -8.69 -19.22
CA LEU A 58 -1.49 -8.27 -17.92
C LEU A 58 -2.18 -7.00 -17.40
N LEU A 59 -2.55 -6.09 -18.30
CA LEU A 59 -3.31 -4.89 -17.94
C LEU A 59 -4.72 -5.24 -17.42
N GLU A 60 -5.40 -6.21 -18.03
CA GLU A 60 -6.74 -6.63 -17.59
C GLU A 60 -6.70 -7.38 -16.25
N GLU A 61 -5.69 -8.23 -16.05
CA GLU A 61 -5.44 -8.88 -14.75
C GLU A 61 -5.21 -7.84 -13.65
N ALA A 62 -4.34 -6.86 -13.89
CA ALA A 62 -4.06 -5.78 -12.94
C ALA A 62 -5.30 -4.88 -12.70
N SER A 63 -6.08 -4.61 -13.74
CA SER A 63 -7.33 -3.84 -13.64
C SER A 63 -8.36 -4.57 -12.77
N THR A 64 -8.48 -5.88 -12.93
CA THR A 64 -9.33 -6.71 -12.09
C THR A 64 -8.92 -6.65 -10.62
N ASP A 65 -7.62 -6.69 -10.33
CA ASP A 65 -7.11 -6.56 -8.97
C ASP A 65 -7.46 -5.18 -8.37
N VAL A 66 -7.33 -4.09 -9.13
CA VAL A 66 -7.74 -2.74 -8.69
C VAL A 66 -9.24 -2.69 -8.39
N ARG A 67 -10.09 -3.17 -9.31
CA ARG A 67 -11.56 -3.16 -9.11
C ARG A 67 -12.00 -3.96 -7.88
N LYS A 68 -11.27 -5.03 -7.54
CA LYS A 68 -11.52 -5.80 -6.31
C LYS A 68 -11.06 -5.06 -5.06
N ALA A 69 -9.90 -4.41 -5.13
CA ALA A 69 -9.31 -3.66 -4.02
C ALA A 69 -10.07 -2.37 -3.71
N PHE A 70 -10.63 -1.72 -4.74
CA PHE A 70 -11.32 -0.44 -4.66
C PHE A 70 -12.68 -0.51 -5.40
N PRO A 71 -13.75 -0.98 -4.74
CA PRO A 71 -15.05 -1.21 -5.34
C PRO A 71 -15.75 0.03 -5.91
N GLU A 72 -15.29 1.23 -5.58
CA GLU A 72 -15.76 2.49 -6.15
C GLU A 72 -15.20 2.76 -7.57
N PHE A 73 -14.16 2.03 -7.98
CA PHE A 73 -13.52 2.15 -9.31
C PHE A 73 -13.89 0.99 -10.25
N GLN A 74 -15.16 0.60 -10.29
CA GLN A 74 -15.64 -0.58 -11.06
C GLN A 74 -15.35 -0.52 -12.57
N HIS A 75 -15.06 0.67 -13.11
CA HIS A 75 -14.75 0.89 -14.52
C HIS A 75 -13.27 1.16 -14.79
N PHE A 76 -12.41 1.04 -13.77
CA PHE A 76 -10.97 1.20 -13.97
C PHE A 76 -10.45 0.15 -14.97
N SER A 77 -9.68 0.64 -15.94
CA SER A 77 -9.01 -0.16 -16.97
C SER A 77 -7.63 0.44 -17.24
N ALA A 78 -6.59 -0.21 -16.74
CA ALA A 78 -5.22 0.27 -16.86
C ALA A 78 -4.80 0.29 -18.34
N VAL A 79 -4.27 1.43 -18.78
CA VAL A 79 -3.66 1.60 -20.11
C VAL A 79 -2.14 1.52 -20.06
N TRP A 80 -1.57 1.61 -18.85
CA TRP A 80 -0.14 1.54 -18.62
C TRP A 80 0.17 0.85 -17.30
N MET A 81 1.23 0.03 -17.32
CA MET A 81 1.78 -0.62 -16.15
C MET A 81 3.31 -0.54 -16.15
N PHE A 82 3.88 -0.23 -14.98
CA PHE A 82 5.31 -0.38 -14.71
C PHE A 82 5.55 -1.33 -13.56
N VAL A 83 6.55 -2.18 -13.70
CA VAL A 83 6.94 -3.17 -12.71
C VAL A 83 8.42 -2.98 -12.41
N ALA A 84 8.76 -2.81 -11.13
CA ALA A 84 10.12 -2.93 -10.62
C ALA A 84 10.19 -4.04 -9.57
N THR A 85 11.20 -4.89 -9.68
CA THR A 85 11.42 -6.03 -8.80
C THR A 85 12.83 -5.98 -8.26
N TRP A 86 12.95 -6.21 -6.95
CA TRP A 86 14.18 -6.49 -6.24
C TRP A 86 14.10 -7.95 -5.82
N GLU A 87 14.87 -8.83 -6.47
CA GLU A 87 14.89 -10.25 -6.17
C GLU A 87 16.12 -10.61 -5.36
N LYS A 88 15.88 -11.28 -4.22
CA LYS A 88 16.91 -11.85 -3.35
C LYS A 88 18.01 -10.84 -3.01
N VAL A 89 17.63 -9.59 -2.78
CA VAL A 89 18.57 -8.52 -2.46
C VAL A 89 18.99 -8.59 -1.00
N PRO A 90 20.29 -8.68 -0.68
CA PRO A 90 20.78 -8.57 0.68
C PRO A 90 20.92 -7.10 1.11
N PHE A 91 21.20 -6.88 2.39
CA PHE A 91 21.59 -5.58 2.90
C PHE A 91 23.11 -5.37 2.73
N PHE A 92 23.53 -4.11 2.72
CA PHE A 92 24.93 -3.72 2.60
C PHE A 92 25.83 -4.42 3.62
N GLN A 93 26.95 -4.96 3.14
CA GLN A 93 27.91 -5.76 3.93
C GLN A 93 27.29 -6.93 4.71
N SER A 94 26.23 -7.54 4.17
CA SER A 94 25.70 -8.79 4.72
C SER A 94 26.78 -9.87 4.78
N SER A 95 26.92 -10.54 5.93
CA SER A 95 27.82 -11.68 6.08
C SER A 95 27.32 -12.96 5.39
N ASN A 96 26.04 -12.98 4.97
CA ASN A 96 25.41 -14.12 4.30
C ASN A 96 24.50 -13.63 3.15
N PRO A 97 25.06 -13.00 2.10
CA PRO A 97 24.30 -12.28 1.07
C PRO A 97 23.38 -13.18 0.23
N GLN A 98 23.59 -14.49 0.27
CA GLN A 98 22.77 -15.48 -0.43
C GLN A 98 21.63 -16.07 0.42
N SER A 99 21.67 -15.91 1.75
CA SER A 99 20.72 -16.56 2.67
C SER A 99 19.78 -15.58 3.35
N ILE A 100 20.25 -14.38 3.67
CA ILE A 100 19.43 -13.33 4.30
C ILE A 100 19.14 -12.28 3.24
N THR A 101 17.99 -12.43 2.58
CA THR A 101 17.61 -11.61 1.43
C THR A 101 16.17 -11.15 1.51
N ASN A 102 15.83 -10.13 0.73
CA ASN A 102 14.48 -9.66 0.52
C ASN A 102 14.08 -9.85 -0.96
N THR A 103 12.82 -10.24 -1.20
CA THR A 103 12.24 -10.31 -2.54
C THR A 103 10.90 -9.60 -2.55
N PHE A 104 10.83 -8.49 -3.27
CA PHE A 104 9.66 -7.63 -3.34
C PHE A 104 9.55 -6.92 -4.69
N GLN A 105 8.35 -6.41 -4.98
CA GLN A 105 8.02 -5.76 -6.24
C GLN A 105 7.08 -4.58 -6.02
N SER A 106 7.25 -3.54 -6.82
CA SER A 106 6.28 -2.45 -6.98
C SER A 106 5.67 -2.48 -8.38
N VAL A 107 4.34 -2.33 -8.45
CA VAL A 107 3.57 -2.25 -9.69
C VAL A 107 2.81 -0.93 -9.71
N LEU A 108 3.11 -0.06 -10.67
CA LEU A 108 2.42 1.20 -10.90
C LEU A 108 1.40 1.00 -12.02
N LEU A 109 0.19 1.49 -11.86
CA LEU A 109 -0.93 1.33 -12.77
C LEU A 109 -1.60 2.68 -13.00
N THR A 110 -1.99 2.97 -14.24
CA THR A 110 -2.87 4.11 -14.53
C THR A 110 -3.78 3.83 -15.73
N ASP A 111 -4.98 4.41 -15.70
CA ASP A 111 -5.91 4.51 -16.84
C ASP A 111 -5.84 5.90 -17.54
N GLY A 112 -4.92 6.77 -17.11
CA GLY A 112 -4.79 8.16 -17.55
C GLY A 112 -5.49 9.19 -16.66
N ASN A 113 -6.42 8.76 -15.81
CA ASN A 113 -7.14 9.62 -14.85
C ASN A 113 -6.83 9.26 -13.39
N TYR A 114 -6.79 7.97 -13.08
CA TYR A 114 -6.51 7.42 -11.76
C TYR A 114 -5.18 6.67 -11.77
N SER A 115 -4.51 6.62 -10.62
CA SER A 115 -3.21 5.95 -10.48
C SER A 115 -3.16 5.11 -9.21
N PHE A 116 -2.71 3.88 -9.35
CA PHE A 116 -2.61 2.91 -8.27
C PHE A 116 -1.20 2.34 -8.18
N VAL A 117 -0.79 2.02 -6.96
CA VAL A 117 0.45 1.32 -6.68
C VAL A 117 0.13 0.04 -5.92
N ARG A 118 0.75 -1.05 -6.34
CA ARG A 118 0.68 -2.35 -5.68
C ARG A 118 2.08 -2.80 -5.27
N PHE A 119 2.27 -3.09 -4.00
CA PHE A 119 3.44 -3.81 -3.51
C PHE A 119 3.14 -5.29 -3.42
N ASN A 120 4.09 -6.12 -3.88
CA ASN A 120 4.09 -7.56 -3.66
C ASN A 120 5.32 -7.94 -2.85
N TYR A 121 5.13 -8.69 -1.77
CA TYR A 121 6.20 -9.19 -0.93
C TYR A 121 6.19 -10.72 -0.96
N GLN A 122 7.28 -11.30 -1.43
CA GLN A 122 7.48 -12.75 -1.40
C GLN A 122 8.26 -13.17 -0.16
N ASN A 123 9.33 -12.43 0.16
CA ASN A 123 10.21 -12.73 1.28
C ASN A 123 10.78 -11.43 1.86
N ILE A 124 10.79 -11.32 3.19
CA ILE A 124 11.48 -10.26 3.91
C ILE A 124 12.29 -10.93 5.02
N GLY A 125 13.59 -11.15 4.75
CA GLY A 125 14.55 -11.77 5.66
C GLY A 125 15.34 -10.77 6.51
N TRP A 126 15.32 -9.49 6.17
CA TRP A 126 15.99 -8.43 6.93
C TRP A 126 15.20 -7.11 6.90
N THR A 127 15.34 -6.30 7.94
CA THR A 127 14.60 -5.04 8.11
C THR A 127 15.46 -3.86 8.57
N SER A 128 16.77 -4.06 8.70
CA SER A 128 17.72 -3.00 9.03
C SER A 128 19.11 -3.34 8.49
N SER A 129 19.92 -2.31 8.27
CA SER A 129 21.34 -2.38 7.94
C SER A 129 22.08 -1.36 8.81
N TYR A 130 23.21 -1.72 9.40
CA TYR A 130 24.02 -0.83 10.25
C TYR A 130 23.25 -0.07 11.35
N GLY A 131 22.17 -0.67 11.88
CA GLY A 131 21.34 -0.04 12.90
C GLY A 131 20.29 0.95 12.36
N THR A 132 20.25 1.16 11.05
CA THR A 132 19.20 1.94 10.37
C THR A 132 18.07 1.02 9.95
N GLU A 133 16.86 1.28 10.45
CA GLU A 133 15.66 0.54 10.07
C GLU A 133 15.24 0.88 8.63
N ALA A 134 14.78 -0.14 7.91
CA ALA A 134 14.12 0.06 6.64
C ALA A 134 12.78 0.78 6.83
N GLU A 135 12.28 1.41 5.77
CA GLU A 135 10.97 2.04 5.75
C GLU A 135 10.20 1.67 4.48
N VAL A 136 8.87 1.60 4.56
CA VAL A 136 7.99 1.34 3.41
C VAL A 136 6.99 2.46 3.30
N GLY A 137 6.83 3.02 2.10
CA GLY A 137 5.90 4.12 1.93
C GLY A 137 6.05 4.94 0.66
N PHE A 138 5.61 6.18 0.77
CA PHE A 138 5.52 7.15 -0.31
C PHE A 138 5.99 8.52 0.17
N ASN A 139 6.58 9.33 -0.71
CA ASN A 139 6.77 10.77 -0.49
C ASN A 139 6.38 11.52 -1.77
N ALA A 140 5.64 12.62 -1.61
CA ALA A 140 5.15 13.45 -2.71
C ALA A 140 6.17 14.48 -3.24
N GLY A 141 7.39 14.54 -2.70
CA GLY A 141 8.41 15.55 -3.05
C GLY A 141 8.51 16.73 -2.08
N PHE A 142 7.87 16.65 -0.92
CA PHE A 142 7.89 17.72 0.10
C PHE A 142 8.17 17.14 1.49
N SER A 143 8.96 17.88 2.30
CA SER A 143 9.62 17.37 3.51
C SER A 143 8.71 16.66 4.52
N ASN A 144 7.45 17.05 4.60
CA ASN A 144 6.45 16.54 5.55
C ASN A 144 5.27 15.81 4.88
N TYR A 145 5.32 15.56 3.58
CA TYR A 145 4.25 14.89 2.83
C TYR A 145 4.69 13.49 2.42
N TYR A 146 4.88 12.63 3.43
CA TYR A 146 5.15 11.23 3.24
C TYR A 146 4.10 10.37 3.95
N TYR A 147 3.91 9.16 3.44
CA TYR A 147 3.00 8.17 3.99
C TYR A 147 3.79 6.93 4.36
N ASN A 148 3.79 6.59 5.65
CA ASN A 148 4.44 5.37 6.15
C ASN A 148 3.45 4.19 6.14
N VAL A 149 3.78 3.16 5.37
CA VAL A 149 3.08 1.87 5.34
C VAL A 149 3.56 0.98 6.48
N ALA A 150 4.88 0.85 6.65
CA ALA A 150 5.51 0.09 7.72
C ALA A 150 6.93 0.63 8.03
N PRO A 151 7.41 0.53 9.29
CA PRO A 151 6.67 0.08 10.48
C PRO A 151 5.59 1.11 10.88
N ASN A 152 4.38 0.62 11.21
CA ASN A 152 3.24 1.49 11.53
C ASN A 152 2.56 1.05 12.82
N SER A 153 2.71 1.88 13.87
CA SER A 153 2.17 1.61 15.20
C SER A 153 0.65 1.65 15.26
N ILE A 154 0.02 2.56 14.50
CA ILE A 154 -1.45 2.69 14.45
C ILE A 154 -2.08 1.41 13.92
N ARG A 155 -1.46 0.79 12.90
CA ARG A 155 -1.94 -0.45 12.29
C ARG A 155 -1.40 -1.72 12.95
N ASN A 156 -0.48 -1.61 13.90
CA ASN A 156 0.26 -2.72 14.49
C ASN A 156 0.88 -3.65 13.41
N ILE A 157 1.62 -3.04 12.48
CA ILE A 157 2.32 -3.73 11.38
C ILE A 157 3.80 -3.41 11.46
N SER A 158 4.63 -4.46 11.46
CA SER A 158 6.07 -4.39 11.26
C SER A 158 6.44 -4.69 9.79
N ILE A 159 7.68 -4.39 9.40
CA ILE A 159 8.17 -4.73 8.05
C ILE A 159 8.21 -6.25 7.82
N LEU A 160 8.49 -7.05 8.87
CA LEU A 160 8.47 -8.52 8.80
C LEU A 160 7.07 -9.08 8.53
N ASP A 161 6.00 -8.31 8.82
CA ASP A 161 4.63 -8.75 8.56
C ASP A 161 4.23 -8.61 7.09
N LEU A 162 4.96 -7.85 6.27
CA LEU A 162 4.53 -7.47 4.91
C LEU A 162 4.24 -8.66 3.99
N PRO A 163 4.99 -9.79 4.01
CA PRO A 163 4.66 -10.99 3.23
C PRO A 163 3.38 -11.71 3.70
N TYR A 164 2.94 -11.48 4.93
CA TYR A 164 1.90 -12.28 5.59
C TYR A 164 0.59 -11.50 5.82
N LYS A 165 0.68 -10.17 6.00
CA LYS A 165 -0.46 -9.25 6.12
C LYS A 165 -0.76 -8.57 4.79
N SER A 166 -1.87 -7.83 4.74
CA SER A 166 -2.39 -7.18 3.53
C SER A 166 -3.46 -6.14 3.87
N ASN A 167 -3.66 -5.14 3.01
CA ASN A 167 -4.83 -4.26 3.04
C ASN A 167 -5.92 -4.66 2.02
N VAL A 168 -5.68 -5.67 1.17
CA VAL A 168 -6.62 -6.13 0.11
C VAL A 168 -6.98 -7.61 0.26
N ASN A 169 -6.93 -8.14 1.48
CA ASN A 169 -7.28 -9.53 1.81
C ASN A 169 -6.51 -10.58 0.98
N LYS A 170 -5.28 -10.26 0.57
CA LYS A 170 -4.37 -11.18 -0.13
C LYS A 170 -2.97 -11.06 0.47
N PRO A 171 -2.52 -12.02 1.29
CA PRO A 171 -1.22 -11.97 1.96
C PRO A 171 -0.08 -11.58 1.01
N GLY A 172 0.79 -10.68 1.46
CA GLY A 172 1.90 -10.19 0.66
C GLY A 172 1.53 -9.11 -0.35
N VAL A 173 0.25 -8.80 -0.53
CA VAL A 173 -0.22 -7.79 -1.49
C VAL A 173 -0.76 -6.57 -0.77
N TRP A 174 -0.24 -5.41 -1.13
CA TRP A 174 -0.65 -4.12 -0.59
C TRP A 174 -0.97 -3.17 -1.73
N MET A 175 -2.16 -2.55 -1.73
CA MET A 175 -2.57 -1.65 -2.82
C MET A 175 -2.99 -0.28 -2.31
N PHE A 176 -2.62 0.74 -3.07
CA PHE A 176 -2.79 2.14 -2.73
C PHE A 176 -3.24 2.93 -3.96
N ARG A 177 -4.18 3.83 -3.81
CA ARG A 177 -4.48 4.87 -4.79
C ARG A 177 -3.60 6.10 -4.53
N THR A 178 -3.08 6.68 -5.60
CA THR A 178 -1.95 7.63 -5.58
C THR A 178 -2.15 8.88 -6.45
N ASP A 179 -3.29 9.02 -7.14
CA ASP A 179 -3.63 10.22 -7.95
C ASP A 179 -4.22 11.40 -7.15
N ASN A 180 -4.33 11.27 -5.82
CA ASN A 180 -4.88 12.31 -4.95
C ASN A 180 -3.83 12.81 -3.93
N ILE A 181 -4.13 13.93 -3.28
CA ILE A 181 -3.26 14.59 -2.28
C ILE A 181 -2.97 13.65 -1.09
N THR A 182 -3.88 12.71 -0.81
CA THR A 182 -3.72 11.69 0.23
C THR A 182 -3.68 10.30 -0.39
N ILE A 183 -2.79 9.45 0.14
CA ILE A 183 -2.78 8.02 -0.17
C ILE A 183 -4.05 7.36 0.37
N GLN A 184 -4.78 6.66 -0.48
CA GLN A 184 -5.96 5.87 -0.10
C GLN A 184 -5.62 4.38 -0.19
N GLU A 185 -5.90 3.63 0.88
CA GLU A 185 -5.66 2.18 0.91
C GLU A 185 -6.80 1.41 0.24
N GLY A 186 -6.47 0.23 -0.29
CA GLY A 186 -7.49 -0.73 -0.70
C GLY A 186 -8.33 -1.16 0.50
N SER A 187 -9.63 -1.27 0.32
CA SER A 187 -10.57 -1.76 1.35
C SER A 187 -11.13 -3.14 1.02
N GLY A 188 -10.89 -3.64 -0.20
CA GLY A 188 -11.52 -4.84 -0.72
C GLY A 188 -13.04 -4.70 -0.88
N GLN A 189 -13.71 -5.77 -1.31
CA GLN A 189 -15.16 -5.90 -1.17
C GLN A 189 -15.51 -6.30 0.26
N ILE A 190 -16.33 -5.49 0.93
CA ILE A 190 -16.99 -5.90 2.17
C ILE A 190 -18.16 -6.81 1.77
N VAL A 191 -17.93 -8.12 1.82
CA VAL A 191 -19.03 -9.10 1.74
C VAL A 191 -19.63 -9.21 3.12
N VAL A 192 -20.72 -8.50 3.37
CA VAL A 192 -21.55 -8.76 4.55
C VAL A 192 -22.37 -10.02 4.26
N SER A 193 -21.85 -11.18 4.65
CA SER A 193 -22.60 -12.44 4.62
C SER A 193 -23.12 -12.75 6.03
N GLY A 194 -24.44 -12.70 6.18
CA GLY A 194 -25.18 -13.03 7.40
C GLY A 194 -26.68 -12.92 7.16
N ASP A 195 -27.49 -13.51 8.03
CA ASP A 195 -28.94 -13.40 7.94
C ASP A 195 -29.38 -11.94 8.11
N PHE A 196 -30.12 -11.41 7.12
CA PHE A 196 -30.70 -10.08 7.19
C PHE A 196 -31.99 -10.13 8.01
N ASN A 197 -31.96 -9.63 9.24
CA ASN A 197 -33.18 -9.38 10.01
C ASN A 197 -33.58 -7.92 9.87
N VAL A 198 -34.70 -7.68 9.19
CA VAL A 198 -35.38 -6.39 9.22
C VAL A 198 -36.23 -6.37 10.49
N CYS A 199 -35.83 -5.56 11.46
CA CYS A 199 -36.60 -5.37 12.69
C CYS A 199 -37.85 -4.51 12.39
N SER A 200 -38.89 -4.66 13.21
CA SER A 200 -40.16 -3.94 13.03
C SER A 200 -40.05 -2.41 13.16
N ASP A 201 -38.91 -1.92 13.64
CA ASP A 201 -38.58 -0.50 13.77
C ASP A 201 -37.80 0.06 12.56
N SER A 202 -37.75 -0.69 11.44
CA SER A 202 -37.01 -0.32 10.22
C SER A 202 -35.49 -0.21 10.41
N THR A 203 -34.93 -0.78 11.48
CA THR A 203 -33.49 -0.92 11.64
C THR A 203 -32.98 -2.18 10.91
N ILE A 204 -31.87 -2.02 10.17
CA ILE A 204 -31.11 -3.13 9.61
C ILE A 204 -29.96 -3.41 10.57
N THR A 205 -29.95 -4.61 11.15
CA THR A 205 -28.85 -5.05 12.01
C THR A 205 -27.93 -5.96 11.21
N PHE A 206 -26.62 -5.70 11.24
CA PHE A 206 -25.62 -6.54 10.58
C PHE A 206 -24.87 -7.37 11.62
N THR A 207 -24.83 -8.69 11.43
CA THR A 207 -23.91 -9.57 12.17
C THR A 207 -22.67 -9.78 11.31
N VAL A 208 -21.54 -9.16 11.69
CA VAL A 208 -20.27 -9.33 10.98
C VAL A 208 -19.60 -10.60 11.50
N ALA A 209 -19.52 -11.64 10.67
CA ALA A 209 -18.98 -12.95 11.05
C ALA A 209 -17.45 -12.94 11.29
N SER A 210 -16.72 -11.99 10.71
CA SER A 210 -15.32 -11.72 11.05
C SER A 210 -14.92 -10.28 10.72
N LEU A 211 -14.21 -9.63 11.63
CA LEU A 211 -13.61 -8.32 11.42
C LEU A 211 -12.15 -8.49 11.02
N SER A 212 -11.71 -7.79 9.98
CA SER A 212 -10.29 -7.44 9.86
C SER A 212 -10.00 -6.29 10.83
N SER A 213 -8.87 -6.33 11.53
CA SER A 213 -8.45 -5.32 12.53
C SER A 213 -8.29 -3.89 11.97
N HIS A 214 -8.46 -3.71 10.66
CA HIS A 214 -8.21 -2.45 9.95
C HIS A 214 -9.47 -1.79 9.38
N LEU A 215 -10.68 -2.32 9.65
CA LEU A 215 -11.92 -1.73 9.15
C LEU A 215 -12.41 -0.56 10.04
N ASN A 216 -12.42 0.65 9.49
CA ASN A 216 -13.28 1.75 9.96
C ASN A 216 -14.61 1.69 9.19
N ILE A 217 -15.68 1.18 9.81
CA ILE A 217 -17.02 1.22 9.21
C ILE A 217 -17.53 2.67 9.31
N LYS A 218 -17.51 3.38 8.18
CA LYS A 218 -18.19 4.67 8.05
C LYS A 218 -19.51 4.42 7.33
N VAL A 219 -20.63 4.59 8.03
CA VAL A 219 -21.95 4.60 7.39
C VAL A 219 -22.02 5.85 6.54
N VAL A 220 -21.83 5.70 5.22
CA VAL A 220 -21.96 6.81 4.27
C VAL A 220 -23.44 6.90 3.90
N SER A 221 -24.15 7.91 4.39
CA SER A 221 -25.45 8.25 3.84
C SER A 221 -25.26 8.73 2.40
N SER A 222 -25.83 7.98 1.44
CA SER A 222 -25.84 8.36 0.03
C SER A 222 -26.93 9.41 -0.23
N PRO A 223 -26.63 10.52 -0.95
CA PRO A 223 -27.63 11.51 -1.34
C PRO A 223 -28.58 11.05 -2.47
N PHE A 224 -28.51 9.79 -2.92
CA PHE A 224 -29.40 9.26 -3.96
C PHE A 224 -30.53 8.35 -3.46
N ILE A 225 -30.75 8.24 -2.14
CA ILE A 225 -31.97 7.62 -1.62
C ILE A 225 -33.01 8.72 -1.39
N SER A 226 -33.84 8.90 -2.41
CA SER A 226 -35.03 9.75 -2.39
C SER A 226 -35.95 9.38 -1.23
N SER A 227 -36.23 10.39 -0.40
CA SER A 227 -37.44 10.58 0.41
C SER A 227 -37.80 9.46 1.38
N HIS A 228 -37.38 9.64 2.63
CA HIS A 228 -38.23 9.71 3.84
C HIS A 228 -37.34 9.31 5.02
N PHE A 229 -36.64 10.25 5.65
CA PHE A 229 -36.39 10.25 7.09
C PHE A 229 -35.80 11.63 7.43
N ASN A 230 -36.55 12.38 8.23
CA ASN A 230 -36.22 13.73 8.67
C ASN A 230 -35.11 13.71 9.73
N ASP A 231 -34.27 14.75 9.65
CA ASP A 231 -33.55 15.44 10.72
C ASP A 231 -32.37 14.76 11.45
N VAL A 232 -31.20 15.28 11.08
CA VAL A 232 -30.04 15.71 11.89
C VAL A 232 -29.92 15.15 13.31
N LEU A 233 -28.82 14.46 13.60
CA LEU A 233 -28.29 14.40 14.98
C LEU A 233 -26.76 14.45 15.02
N THR A 234 -26.29 15.61 15.49
CA THR A 234 -24.96 15.92 16.02
C THR A 234 -24.56 14.91 17.10
N VAL A 235 -23.41 14.25 16.97
CA VAL A 235 -22.85 13.44 18.06
C VAL A 235 -21.61 14.13 18.61
N LYS A 236 -21.78 14.71 19.80
CA LYS A 236 -20.71 15.21 20.68
C LYS A 236 -19.77 14.05 21.03
N ALA A 237 -18.48 14.24 20.85
CA ALA A 237 -17.47 13.39 21.45
C ALA A 237 -17.48 13.57 22.97
N LEU A 238 -17.78 12.49 23.70
CA LEU A 238 -17.60 12.42 25.15
C LEU A 238 -16.23 11.78 25.41
N HIS A 239 -15.36 12.51 26.11
CA HIS A 239 -14.14 12.00 26.74
C HIS A 239 -14.48 10.96 27.82
N LEU A 240 -13.53 10.06 28.10
CA LEU A 240 -13.14 9.41 29.38
C LEU A 240 -12.51 8.05 29.03
N ILE A 241 -11.30 7.66 29.46
CA ILE A 241 -10.38 8.12 30.52
C ILE A 241 -8.97 8.05 29.95
#